data_AF-A0A3C2EBU6-F1
#
_entry.id   AF-A0A3C2EBU6-F1
#
_cell.length_a   1.000
_cell.length_b   1.000
_cell.length_c   1.000
_cell.angle_alpha   90.00
_cell.angle_beta   90.00
_cell.angle_gamma   90.00
#
_symmetry.space_group_name_H-M   'P 1'
#
loop_
_entity.id
_entity.type
_entity.pdbx_description
1 polymer ?
#
loop_
_entity_poly.entity_id
_entity_poly.type
_entity_poly.pdbx_seq_one_letter_code
_entity_poly.pdbx_strand_id
1 'polypeptide(L)'
;MALTREEKIAKLKQLSKPEDKNDKWREIAHWNKAHADSLEDFVVIALRIAEAIKEQNIRQTMLAERLAITPQALTRIMKGRQNLTLQTIRKLEQVLDICLISIHKHEPGAIRHHARLQQTVIRYTSEEMPVFSGKMKHSSITETVSKPSSIKNYLRIA
;
A
#
# COMPACT_ATOMS: atom_id res chain seq x y z
N MET A 1 -24.24 52.64 -15.59
CA MET A 1 -24.98 51.56 -14.88
C MET A 1 -24.11 50.32 -14.86
N ALA A 2 -23.96 49.67 -13.71
CA ALA A 2 -23.21 48.42 -13.63
C ALA A 2 -24.01 47.31 -14.34
N LEU A 3 -23.37 46.52 -15.21
CA LEU A 3 -24.04 45.36 -15.83
C LEU A 3 -24.64 44.47 -14.75
N THR A 4 -25.85 44.01 -15.01
CA THR A 4 -26.53 43.03 -14.15
C THR A 4 -25.76 41.71 -14.18
N ARG A 5 -25.96 40.87 -13.15
CA ARG A 5 -25.29 39.57 -13.05
C ARG A 5 -25.53 38.71 -14.30
N GLU A 6 -26.72 38.79 -14.86
CA GLU A 6 -27.15 38.04 -16.04
C GLU A 6 -26.42 38.50 -17.31
N GLU A 7 -26.32 39.81 -17.53
CA GLU A 7 -25.57 40.38 -18.66
C GLU A 7 -24.08 40.04 -18.59
N LYS A 8 -23.50 40.02 -17.38
CA LYS A 8 -22.11 39.58 -17.18
C LYS A 8 -21.93 38.11 -17.56
N ILE A 9 -22.83 37.23 -17.15
CA ILE A 9 -22.77 35.80 -17.48
C ILE A 9 -22.93 35.58 -18.99
N ALA A 10 -23.84 36.30 -19.64
CA ALA A 10 -24.03 36.21 -21.09
C ALA A 10 -22.77 36.64 -21.85
N LYS A 11 -22.15 37.76 -21.44
CA LYS A 11 -20.90 38.24 -22.03
C LYS A 11 -19.73 37.28 -21.82
N LEU A 12 -19.66 36.62 -20.66
CA LEU A 12 -18.66 35.59 -20.39
C LEU A 12 -18.86 34.35 -21.27
N LYS A 13 -20.11 33.89 -21.45
CA LYS A 13 -20.42 32.76 -22.35
C LYS A 13 -20.06 33.07 -23.81
N GLN A 14 -20.24 34.32 -24.25
CA GLN A 14 -19.89 34.75 -25.60
C GLN A 14 -18.37 34.77 -25.85
N LEU A 15 -17.58 35.08 -24.82
CA LEU A 15 -16.11 35.13 -24.90
C LEU A 15 -15.45 33.77 -24.60
N SER A 16 -16.15 32.84 -23.98
CA SER A 16 -15.62 31.52 -23.65
C SER A 16 -15.50 30.63 -24.89
N LYS A 17 -14.43 29.83 -24.96
CA LYS A 17 -14.35 28.73 -25.92
C LYS A 17 -15.51 27.74 -25.65
N PRO A 18 -16.15 27.19 -26.69
CA PRO A 18 -17.18 26.17 -26.51
C PRO A 18 -16.62 24.96 -25.77
N GLU A 19 -17.49 24.23 -25.09
CA GLU A 19 -17.11 23.08 -24.27
C GLU A 19 -16.56 21.95 -25.16
N ASP A 20 -15.24 21.78 -25.16
CA ASP A 20 -14.58 20.67 -25.83
C ASP A 20 -14.65 19.42 -24.94
N LYS A 21 -15.34 18.39 -25.45
CA LYS A 21 -15.51 17.10 -24.74
C LYS A 21 -14.17 16.36 -24.49
N ASN A 22 -13.10 16.77 -25.16
CA ASN A 22 -11.76 16.17 -25.11
C ASN A 22 -10.73 17.02 -24.33
N ASP A 23 -11.21 17.79 -23.35
CA ASP A 23 -10.36 18.63 -22.52
C ASP A 23 -9.47 17.80 -21.58
N LYS A 24 -8.19 17.67 -21.91
CA LYS A 24 -7.18 16.95 -21.11
C LYS A 24 -7.12 17.39 -19.65
N TRP A 25 -7.38 18.67 -19.36
CA TRP A 25 -7.38 19.19 -18.00
C TRP A 25 -8.51 18.61 -17.15
N ARG A 26 -9.66 18.28 -17.75
CA ARG A 26 -10.78 17.63 -17.06
C ARG A 26 -10.44 16.20 -16.69
N GLU A 27 -9.82 15.46 -17.60
CA GLU A 27 -9.37 14.09 -17.32
C GLU A 27 -8.38 14.07 -16.15
N ILE A 28 -7.43 15.02 -16.15
CA ILE A 28 -6.47 15.17 -15.04
C ILE A 28 -7.19 15.52 -13.74
N ALA A 29 -8.14 16.47 -13.77
CA ALA A 29 -8.89 16.86 -12.58
C ALA A 29 -9.72 15.71 -12.00
N HIS A 30 -10.38 14.93 -12.88
CA HIS A 30 -11.11 13.74 -12.48
C HIS A 30 -10.17 12.67 -11.89
N TRP A 31 -9.01 12.47 -12.50
CA TRP A 31 -8.01 11.53 -12.00
C TRP A 31 -7.49 11.92 -10.61
N ASN A 32 -7.14 13.20 -10.42
CA ASN A 32 -6.69 13.73 -9.13
C ASN A 32 -7.77 13.57 -8.06
N LYS A 33 -9.05 13.83 -8.41
CA LYS A 33 -10.17 13.64 -7.48
C LYS A 33 -10.36 12.17 -7.10
N ALA A 34 -10.20 11.25 -8.05
CA ALA A 34 -10.35 9.82 -7.81
C ALA A 34 -9.19 9.22 -6.98
N HIS A 35 -8.01 9.84 -7.00
CA HIS A 35 -6.80 9.35 -6.31
C HIS A 35 -6.30 10.33 -5.25
N ALA A 36 -7.19 11.14 -4.66
CA ALA A 36 -6.83 12.20 -3.72
C ALA A 36 -5.97 11.65 -2.55
N ASP A 37 -6.34 10.48 -2.01
CA ASP A 37 -5.68 9.86 -0.86
C ASP A 37 -4.24 9.42 -1.15
N SER A 38 -3.91 9.08 -2.41
CA SER A 38 -2.59 8.55 -2.80
C SER A 38 -1.77 9.53 -3.65
N LEU A 39 -2.29 10.75 -3.86
CA LEU A 39 -1.63 11.74 -4.72
C LEU A 39 -0.27 12.15 -4.16
N GLU A 40 -0.20 12.33 -2.84
CA GLU A 40 1.04 12.66 -2.15
C GLU A 40 2.08 11.55 -2.32
N ASP A 41 1.69 10.28 -2.13
CA ASP A 41 2.57 9.12 -2.31
C ASP A 41 3.17 9.08 -3.71
N PHE A 42 2.34 9.29 -4.75
CA PHE A 42 2.84 9.29 -6.13
C PHE A 42 3.82 10.42 -6.40
N VAL A 43 3.60 11.60 -5.84
CA VAL A 43 4.52 12.74 -5.97
C VAL A 43 5.83 12.47 -5.24
N VAL A 44 5.78 11.93 -4.02
CA VAL A 44 6.98 11.56 -3.25
C VAL A 44 7.81 10.53 -4.01
N ILE A 45 7.17 9.47 -4.53
CA ILE A 45 7.86 8.46 -5.34
C ILE A 45 8.50 9.09 -6.58
N ALA A 46 7.77 9.96 -7.29
CA ALA A 46 8.27 10.64 -8.48
C ALA A 46 9.49 11.52 -8.18
N LEU A 47 9.49 12.23 -7.06
CA LEU A 47 10.61 13.06 -6.61
C LEU A 47 11.86 12.20 -6.33
N ARG A 48 11.71 11.10 -5.59
CA ARG A 48 12.84 10.19 -5.29
C ARG A 48 13.44 9.58 -6.55
N ILE A 49 12.59 9.23 -7.53
CA ILE A 49 13.07 8.76 -8.84
C ILE A 49 13.83 9.87 -9.57
N ALA A 50 13.31 11.11 -9.56
CA ALA A 50 13.97 12.23 -10.23
C ALA A 50 15.33 12.58 -9.60
N GLU A 51 15.45 12.50 -8.28
CA GLU A 51 16.70 12.66 -7.55
C GLU A 51 17.71 11.57 -7.94
N ALA A 52 17.30 10.29 -7.92
CA ALA A 52 18.16 9.18 -8.30
C ALA A 52 18.67 9.29 -9.76
N ILE A 53 17.80 9.70 -10.68
CA ILE A 53 18.17 9.95 -12.09
C ILE A 53 19.24 11.05 -12.18
N LYS A 54 19.09 12.12 -11.40
CA LYS A 54 20.01 13.25 -11.37
C LYS A 54 21.37 12.86 -10.79
N GLU A 55 21.38 12.09 -9.70
CA GLU A 55 22.60 11.59 -9.06
C GLU A 55 23.39 10.65 -9.98
N GLN A 56 22.70 9.79 -10.73
CA GLN A 56 23.32 8.85 -11.66
C GLN A 56 23.62 9.46 -13.04
N ASN A 57 23.22 10.72 -13.27
CA ASN A 57 23.36 11.43 -14.54
C ASN A 57 22.84 10.65 -15.76
N ILE A 58 21.74 9.91 -15.57
CA ILE A 58 21.11 9.11 -16.63
C ILE A 58 19.96 9.88 -17.30
N ARG A 59 19.70 9.59 -18.57
CA ARG A 59 18.55 10.15 -19.28
C ARG A 59 17.30 9.32 -19.02
N GLN A 60 16.14 9.96 -18.96
CA GLN A 60 14.85 9.29 -18.79
C GLN A 60 14.59 8.24 -19.88
N THR A 61 15.01 8.50 -21.13
CA THR A 61 14.87 7.54 -22.23
C THR A 61 15.66 6.25 -21.97
N MET A 62 16.90 6.38 -21.48
CA MET A 62 17.73 5.22 -21.12
C MET A 62 17.13 4.46 -19.94
N LEU A 63 16.54 5.16 -18.96
CA LEU A 63 15.84 4.50 -17.85
C LEU A 63 14.62 3.71 -18.36
N ALA A 64 13.85 4.27 -19.29
CA ALA A 64 12.70 3.60 -19.89
C ALA A 64 13.11 2.30 -20.61
N GLU A 65 14.22 2.34 -21.36
CA GLU A 65 14.81 1.17 -22.01
C GLU A 65 15.24 0.10 -20.98
N ARG A 66 15.94 0.49 -19.92
CA ARG A 66 16.36 -0.43 -18.83
C ARG A 66 15.19 -1.09 -18.11
N LEU A 67 14.07 -0.37 -17.97
CA LEU A 67 12.85 -0.86 -17.33
C LEU A 67 11.93 -1.64 -18.28
N ALA A 68 12.25 -1.67 -19.58
CA ALA A 68 11.38 -2.20 -20.64
C ALA A 68 9.97 -1.59 -20.63
N ILE A 69 9.86 -0.28 -20.38
CA ILE A 69 8.60 0.48 -20.41
C ILE A 69 8.65 1.56 -21.48
N THR A 70 7.47 2.01 -21.93
CA THR A 70 7.41 3.11 -22.90
C THR A 70 7.86 4.43 -22.25
N PRO A 71 8.57 5.32 -22.97
CA PRO A 71 8.96 6.64 -22.45
C PRO A 71 7.76 7.49 -22.00
N GLN A 72 6.60 7.30 -22.65
CA GLN A 72 5.35 7.95 -22.28
C GLN A 72 4.86 7.47 -20.90
N ALA A 73 4.95 6.17 -20.62
CA ALA A 73 4.62 5.64 -19.30
C ALA A 73 5.57 6.19 -18.23
N LEU A 74 6.89 6.17 -18.48
CA LEU A 74 7.85 6.75 -17.55
C LEU A 74 7.58 8.25 -17.28
N THR A 75 7.21 9.00 -18.31
CA THR A 75 6.85 10.43 -18.16
C THR A 75 5.64 10.62 -17.24
N ARG A 76 4.63 9.74 -17.29
CA ARG A 76 3.48 9.81 -16.37
C ARG A 76 3.86 9.44 -14.94
N ILE A 77 4.75 8.47 -14.77
CA ILE A 77 5.32 8.09 -13.46
C ILE A 77 6.05 9.29 -12.86
N MET A 78 6.93 9.94 -13.62
CA MET A 78 7.67 11.12 -13.16
C MET A 78 6.80 12.34 -12.88
N LYS A 79 5.58 12.38 -13.43
CA LYS A 79 4.58 13.40 -13.10
C LYS A 79 3.73 13.05 -11.87
N GLY A 80 3.93 11.88 -11.26
CA GLY A 80 3.11 11.40 -10.14
C GLY A 80 1.65 11.12 -10.53
N ARG A 81 1.38 10.85 -11.81
CA ARG A 81 0.01 10.65 -12.36
C ARG A 81 -0.22 9.24 -12.88
N GLN A 82 0.46 8.27 -12.30
CA GLN A 82 0.36 6.89 -12.70
C GLN A 82 0.39 6.00 -11.47
N ASN A 83 -0.62 5.14 -11.36
CA ASN A 83 -0.61 4.07 -10.38
C ASN A 83 0.48 3.05 -10.77
N LEU A 84 1.40 2.80 -9.84
CA LEU A 84 2.51 1.87 -10.00
C LEU A 84 2.16 0.52 -9.40
N THR A 85 2.33 -0.54 -10.17
CA THR A 85 2.28 -1.90 -9.61
C THR A 85 3.51 -2.15 -8.74
N LEU A 86 3.37 -3.00 -7.71
CA LEU A 86 4.50 -3.39 -6.86
C LEU A 86 5.69 -3.93 -7.68
N GLN A 87 5.41 -4.66 -8.76
CA GLN A 87 6.44 -5.16 -9.68
C GLN A 87 7.23 -4.01 -10.33
N THR A 88 6.55 -2.95 -10.79
CA THR A 88 7.20 -1.79 -11.40
C THR A 88 8.06 -1.05 -10.37
N ILE A 89 7.58 -0.93 -9.13
CA ILE A 89 8.33 -0.31 -8.04
C ILE A 89 9.60 -1.11 -7.75
N ARG A 90 9.50 -2.44 -7.62
CA ARG A 90 10.69 -3.29 -7.41
C ARG A 90 11.70 -3.21 -8.55
N LYS A 91 11.25 -3.13 -9.80
CA LYS A 91 12.14 -2.91 -10.96
C LYS A 91 12.83 -1.56 -10.90
N LEU A 92 12.12 -0.50 -10.53
CA LEU A 92 12.69 0.83 -10.35
C LEU A 92 13.75 0.82 -9.25
N GLU A 93 13.45 0.21 -8.10
CA GLU A 93 14.40 0.05 -6.99
C GLU A 93 15.67 -0.71 -7.43
N GLN A 94 15.53 -1.77 -8.22
CA GLN A 94 16.67 -2.55 -8.73
C GLN A 94 17.52 -1.78 -9.75
N VAL A 95 16.90 -1.06 -10.68
CA VAL A 95 17.62 -0.34 -11.75
C VAL A 95 18.29 0.92 -11.22
N LEU A 96 17.66 1.60 -10.27
CA LEU A 96 18.15 2.84 -9.68
C LEU A 96 18.91 2.60 -8.37
N ASP A 97 18.95 1.38 -7.84
CA ASP A 97 19.57 1.05 -6.54
C ASP A 97 19.08 1.96 -5.39
N ILE A 98 17.76 2.18 -5.34
CA ILE A 98 17.10 3.00 -4.31
C ILE A 98 16.00 2.21 -3.60
N CYS A 99 15.64 2.63 -2.39
CA CYS A 99 14.46 2.11 -1.69
C CYS A 99 13.30 3.12 -1.79
N LEU A 100 12.24 2.75 -2.51
CA LEU A 100 11.03 3.58 -2.65
C LEU A 100 10.02 3.27 -1.55
N ILE A 101 9.75 1.98 -1.29
CA ILE A 101 8.75 1.54 -0.30
C ILE A 101 9.35 0.53 0.67
N SER A 102 9.21 0.80 1.97
CA SER A 102 9.54 -0.14 3.04
C SER A 102 8.28 -0.79 3.59
N ILE A 103 8.23 -2.12 3.59
CA ILE A 103 7.13 -2.90 4.14
C ILE A 103 7.65 -3.61 5.39
N HIS A 104 7.17 -3.19 6.55
CA HIS A 104 7.47 -3.86 7.80
C HIS A 104 6.59 -5.11 7.91
N LYS A 105 7.20 -6.28 7.76
CA LYS A 105 6.52 -7.54 8.08
C LYS A 105 6.36 -7.56 9.59
N HIS A 106 5.12 -7.45 10.05
CA HIS A 106 4.82 -7.77 11.44
C HIS A 106 5.02 -9.28 11.58
N GLU A 107 6.18 -9.69 12.09
CA GLU A 107 6.34 -11.04 12.60
C GLU A 107 5.17 -11.26 13.55
N PRO A 108 4.28 -12.24 13.32
CA PRO A 108 3.17 -12.48 14.23
C PRO A 108 3.80 -12.75 15.59
N GLY A 109 3.81 -11.73 16.45
CA GLY A 109 4.43 -11.80 17.76
C GLY A 109 3.86 -13.04 18.40
N ALA A 110 4.74 -14.00 18.72
CA ALA A 110 4.38 -15.35 19.14
C ALA A 110 3.13 -15.25 20.01
N ILE A 111 1.98 -15.69 19.48
CA ILE A 111 0.70 -15.55 20.18
C ILE A 111 0.91 -16.29 21.49
N ARG A 112 1.04 -15.55 22.59
CA ARG A 112 1.26 -16.13 23.92
C ARG A 112 -0.07 -16.74 24.34
N HIS A 113 -0.30 -17.98 23.96
CA HIS A 113 -1.39 -18.78 24.48
C HIS A 113 -1.14 -18.98 25.98
N HIS A 114 -1.83 -18.21 26.82
CA HIS A 114 -1.90 -18.49 28.24
C HIS A 114 -3.08 -19.43 28.45
N ALA A 115 -2.81 -20.73 28.55
CA ALA A 115 -3.81 -21.68 28.98
C ALA A 115 -3.85 -21.66 30.51
N ARG A 116 -4.96 -21.20 31.11
CA ARG A 116 -5.21 -21.37 32.55
C ARG A 116 -6.05 -22.61 32.74
N LEU A 117 -5.47 -23.65 33.33
CA LEU A 117 -6.26 -24.76 33.86
C LEU A 117 -7.11 -24.23 35.03
N GLN A 118 -8.43 -24.29 34.89
CA GLN A 118 -9.36 -24.01 35.97
C GLN A 118 -10.02 -25.32 36.37
N GLN A 119 -9.96 -25.64 37.66
CA GLN A 119 -10.72 -26.76 38.21
C GLN A 119 -12.20 -26.39 38.20
N THR A 120 -12.97 -27.01 37.31
CA THR A 120 -14.42 -26.90 37.27
C THR A 120 -15.03 -28.15 37.89
N VAL A 121 -15.99 -27.97 38.79
CA VAL A 121 -16.81 -29.06 39.32
C VAL A 121 -17.89 -29.36 38.29
N ILE A 122 -17.82 -30.53 37.67
CA ILE A 122 -18.91 -31.00 36.80
C ILE A 122 -19.90 -31.73 37.69
N ARG A 123 -21.11 -31.17 37.83
CA ARG A 123 -22.19 -31.81 38.58
C ARG A 123 -22.89 -32.81 37.70
N TYR A 124 -22.52 -34.08 37.82
CA TYR A 124 -23.39 -35.15 37.35
C TYR A 124 -24.45 -35.42 38.42
N THR A 125 -25.64 -35.81 37.98
CA THR A 125 -26.83 -36.05 38.80
C THR A 125 -26.49 -36.75 40.13
N SER A 126 -26.92 -36.10 41.21
CA SER A 126 -26.95 -36.50 42.62
C SER A 126 -25.63 -36.58 43.41
N GLU A 127 -24.44 -36.63 42.79
CA GLU A 127 -23.17 -36.65 43.56
C GLU A 127 -22.13 -35.68 42.99
N GLU A 128 -21.70 -34.73 43.84
CA GLU A 128 -20.63 -33.78 43.51
C GLU A 128 -19.26 -34.46 43.63
N MET A 129 -18.75 -34.99 42.51
CA MET A 129 -17.40 -35.54 42.46
C MET A 129 -16.43 -34.55 41.79
N PRO A 130 -15.30 -34.19 42.43
CA PRO A 130 -14.26 -33.44 41.75
C PRO A 130 -13.63 -34.29 40.65
N VAL A 131 -13.55 -33.76 39.42
CA VAL A 131 -12.97 -34.43 38.24
C VAL A 131 -11.49 -34.81 38.44
N PHE A 132 -10.81 -34.18 39.40
CA PHE A 132 -9.42 -34.47 39.75
C PHE A 132 -9.20 -34.24 41.25
N SER A 133 -8.66 -35.24 41.96
CA SER A 133 -8.44 -35.21 43.43
C SER A 133 -6.96 -35.08 43.83
N GLY A 134 -6.04 -34.93 42.88
CA GLY A 134 -4.63 -34.68 43.14
C GLY A 134 -4.32 -33.20 43.44
N LYS A 135 -3.23 -32.93 44.17
CA LYS A 135 -2.72 -31.56 44.35
C LYS A 135 -2.15 -31.04 43.02
N MET A 136 -2.91 -30.23 42.29
CA MET A 136 -2.36 -29.50 41.14
C MET A 136 -1.43 -28.39 41.63
N LYS A 137 -0.16 -28.42 41.24
CA LYS A 137 0.71 -27.24 41.38
C LYS A 137 0.19 -26.19 40.40
N HIS A 138 -0.15 -24.99 40.86
CA HIS A 138 -0.46 -23.84 40.01
C HIS A 138 0.83 -23.37 39.30
N SER A 139 1.39 -24.16 38.39
CA SER A 139 2.43 -23.68 37.50
C SER A 139 1.74 -23.19 36.23
N SER A 140 1.81 -21.88 35.99
CA SER A 140 1.56 -21.31 34.68
C SER A 140 2.57 -21.94 33.71
N ILE A 141 2.14 -22.90 32.90
CA ILE A 141 3.00 -23.46 31.85
C ILE A 141 2.97 -22.44 30.71
N THR A 142 3.98 -21.57 30.65
CA THR A 142 4.30 -20.81 29.44
C THR A 142 5.11 -21.73 28.52
N GLU A 143 4.43 -22.55 27.75
CA GLU A 143 5.06 -23.24 26.62
C GLU A 143 5.06 -22.33 25.39
N THR A 144 6.25 -21.87 25.01
CA THR A 144 6.46 -21.32 23.67
C THR A 144 6.50 -22.47 22.68
N VAL A 145 5.35 -22.85 22.14
CA VAL A 145 5.29 -23.79 21.01
C VAL A 145 5.78 -23.03 19.77
N SER A 146 7.08 -23.16 19.46
CA SER A 146 7.57 -22.84 18.11
C SER A 146 6.86 -23.79 17.15
N LYS A 147 6.09 -23.21 16.22
CA LYS A 147 5.36 -23.94 15.18
C LYS A 147 6.30 -24.99 14.55
N PRO A 148 5.86 -26.25 14.36
CA PRO A 148 6.68 -27.21 13.63
C PRO A 148 6.98 -26.63 12.25
N SER A 149 8.27 -26.57 11.92
CA SER A 149 8.80 -26.13 10.64
C SER A 149 8.23 -26.98 9.51
N SER A 150 7.08 -26.55 8.98
CA SER A 150 6.46 -27.01 7.76
C SER A 150 5.88 -25.74 7.14
N ILE A 151 6.51 -25.12 6.14
CA ILE A 151 6.71 -25.65 4.80
C ILE A 151 8.12 -25.24 4.32
N LYS A 152 9.03 -26.21 4.20
CA LYS A 152 10.09 -26.17 3.18
C LYS A 152 9.43 -26.55 1.86
N ASN A 153 9.79 -25.84 0.79
CA ASN A 153 9.50 -26.03 -0.64
C ASN A 153 8.49 -25.06 -1.27
N TYR A 154 8.84 -24.66 -2.49
CA TYR A 154 8.24 -23.69 -3.41
C TYR A 154 8.53 -22.22 -3.02
N LEU A 155 9.42 -21.46 -3.66
CA LEU A 155 9.88 -21.43 -5.05
C LEU A 155 11.35 -20.97 -5.13
N ARG A 156 12.19 -21.85 -5.67
CA ARG A 156 13.43 -21.45 -6.35
C ARG A 156 13.00 -21.21 -7.80
N ILE A 157 13.01 -19.96 -8.26
CA ILE A 157 13.02 -19.68 -9.69
C ILE A 157 14.26 -18.85 -9.95
N ALA A 158 15.05 -19.37 -10.87
CA ALA A 158 16.30 -18.84 -11.39
C ALA A 158 16.09 -17.50 -12.12
#